data_AF-A0A2M6XCF8-F1
#
_entry.id   AF-A0A2M6XCF8-F1
#
_cell.length_a   1.000
_cell.length_b   1.000
_cell.length_c   1.000
_cell.angle_alpha   90.00
_cell.angle_beta   90.00
_cell.angle_gamma   90.00
#
_symmetry.space_group_name_H-M   'P 1'
#
loop_
_entity.id
_entity.type
_entity.pdbx_description
1 polymer ?
#
loop_
_entity_poly.entity_id
_entity_poly.type
_entity_poly.pdbx_seq_one_letter_code
_entity_poly.pdbx_strand_id
1 'polypeptide(L)'
;MPDKTQQEIIQELVEKTMRELNTPKKPVQSSRVWKDPEGYRYLTSWSNSVLLRHFIRLYTISLPKSEYRRKAQLDDAGRSNVRNQEEGFKRSTTSEYIEFVGFSPGSLEEIKGDVRELAEDGFLPSKPESSLAGIGINLKDLNTALKEVKGNLENGKFLYRPLTILYPPLTQIKAENLTYEIFIELINKTDYLLRVLVQSLEKKLAEDQKYYQVEQARIADKFKGH
;
A
#
# COMPACT_ATOMS: atom_id res chain seq x y z
N MET A 1 -2.45 -58.19 13.82
CA MET A 1 -2.95 -57.14 12.91
C MET A 1 -2.87 -57.71 11.51
N PRO A 2 -3.95 -57.72 10.72
CA PRO A 2 -3.90 -58.25 9.37
C PRO A 2 -2.94 -57.41 8.51
N ASP A 3 -2.05 -58.11 7.81
CA ASP A 3 -1.05 -57.50 6.95
C ASP A 3 -1.76 -56.91 5.72
N LYS A 4 -1.56 -55.62 5.45
CA LYS A 4 -2.21 -54.95 4.32
C LYS A 4 -1.77 -55.64 3.03
N THR A 5 -2.72 -55.93 2.16
CA THR A 5 -2.42 -56.52 0.86
C THR A 5 -1.64 -55.53 0.00
N GLN A 6 -0.81 -56.03 -0.90
CA GLN A 6 0.03 -55.21 -1.77
C GLN A 6 -0.78 -54.20 -2.60
N GLN A 7 -2.03 -54.55 -2.96
CA GLN A 7 -2.96 -53.67 -3.65
C GLN A 7 -3.45 -52.51 -2.77
N GLU A 8 -3.72 -52.75 -1.48
CA GLU A 8 -4.12 -51.70 -0.54
C GLU A 8 -3.00 -50.69 -0.31
N ILE A 9 -1.75 -51.16 -0.26
CA ILE A 9 -0.56 -50.28 -0.13
C ILE A 9 -0.41 -49.40 -1.37
N ILE A 10 -0.61 -49.95 -2.57
CA ILE A 10 -0.54 -49.19 -3.83
C ILE A 10 -1.66 -48.14 -3.88
N GLN A 11 -2.88 -48.51 -3.49
CA GLN A 11 -4.01 -47.59 -3.49
C GLN A 11 -3.78 -46.42 -2.53
N GLU A 12 -3.27 -46.68 -1.34
CA GLU A 12 -2.98 -45.67 -0.31
C GLU A 12 -1.84 -44.73 -0.74
N LEU A 13 -0.84 -45.25 -1.46
CA LEU A 13 0.23 -44.45 -2.08
C LEU A 13 -0.31 -43.56 -3.21
N VAL A 14 -1.21 -44.08 -4.05
CA VAL A 14 -1.85 -43.31 -5.12
C VAL A 14 -2.72 -42.21 -4.54
N GLU A 15 -3.54 -42.50 -3.54
CA GLU A 15 -4.38 -41.50 -2.87
C GLU A 15 -3.56 -40.43 -2.16
N LYS A 16 -2.47 -40.82 -1.48
CA LYS A 16 -1.55 -39.86 -0.87
C LYS A 16 -0.88 -38.98 -1.92
N THR A 17 -0.43 -39.56 -3.03
CA THR A 17 0.18 -38.81 -4.14
C THR A 17 -0.81 -37.85 -4.78
N MET A 18 -2.05 -38.29 -5.03
CA MET A 18 -3.11 -37.44 -5.58
C MET A 18 -3.50 -36.33 -4.60
N ARG A 19 -3.50 -36.60 -3.29
CA ARG A 19 -3.72 -35.59 -2.26
C ARG A 19 -2.60 -34.56 -2.23
N GLU A 20 -1.35 -34.99 -2.31
CA GLU A 20 -0.18 -34.09 -2.35
C GLU A 20 -0.12 -33.26 -3.64
N LEU A 21 -0.52 -33.83 -4.78
CA LEU A 21 -0.61 -33.12 -6.06
C LEU A 21 -1.78 -32.12 -6.12
N ASN A 22 -2.91 -32.45 -5.47
CA ASN A 22 -4.08 -31.57 -5.37
C ASN A 22 -3.97 -30.56 -4.23
N THR A 23 -3.01 -30.74 -3.31
CA THR A 23 -2.73 -29.73 -2.29
C THR A 23 -2.00 -28.56 -2.98
N PRO A 24 -2.55 -27.34 -2.95
CA PRO A 24 -1.84 -26.19 -3.51
C PRO A 24 -0.47 -26.09 -2.84
N LYS A 25 0.61 -26.27 -3.62
CA LYS A 25 1.99 -26.11 -3.14
C LYS A 25 2.07 -24.78 -2.39
N LYS A 26 2.61 -24.81 -1.16
CA LYS A 26 2.89 -23.60 -0.37
C LYS A 26 3.54 -22.57 -1.31
N PRO A 27 3.04 -21.32 -1.35
CA PRO A 27 3.57 -20.31 -2.26
C PRO A 27 5.09 -20.27 -2.13
N VAL A 28 5.78 -20.27 -3.27
CA VAL A 28 7.24 -20.19 -3.34
C VAL A 28 7.68 -19.06 -2.40
N GLN A 29 8.61 -19.38 -1.49
CA GLN A 29 8.98 -18.59 -0.31
C GLN A 29 9.43 -17.14 -0.62
N SER A 30 9.61 -16.78 -1.89
CA SER A 30 9.78 -15.40 -2.36
C SER A 30 9.36 -15.24 -3.83
N SER A 31 8.08 -14.98 -4.12
CA SER A 31 7.69 -14.52 -5.47
C SER A 31 8.09 -13.07 -5.73
N ARG A 32 8.49 -12.34 -4.68
CA ARG A 32 9.01 -10.98 -4.77
C ARG A 32 10.50 -10.93 -4.42
N VAL A 33 11.29 -10.46 -5.38
CA VAL A 33 12.70 -10.09 -5.18
C VAL A 33 12.79 -8.57 -5.23
N TRP A 34 13.21 -7.96 -4.12
CA TRP A 34 13.37 -6.50 -4.04
C TRP A 34 14.61 -6.08 -4.82
N LYS A 35 14.43 -5.30 -5.89
CA LYS A 35 15.54 -4.57 -6.51
C LYS A 35 15.96 -3.35 -5.68
N ASP A 36 14.99 -2.78 -4.97
CA ASP A 36 15.18 -1.64 -4.07
C ASP A 36 14.34 -1.90 -2.80
N PRO A 37 14.95 -1.92 -1.60
CA PRO A 37 14.22 -2.11 -0.36
C PRO A 37 13.17 -1.02 -0.11
N GLU A 38 13.32 0.19 -0.63
CA GLU A 38 12.38 1.30 -0.45
C GLU A 38 11.56 1.58 -1.73
N GLY A 39 11.39 0.58 -2.60
CA GLY A 39 10.69 0.77 -3.87
C GLY A 39 9.23 1.24 -3.75
N TYR A 40 8.61 1.14 -2.57
CA TYR A 40 7.30 1.76 -2.32
C TYR A 40 7.32 3.29 -2.47
N ARG A 41 8.46 3.95 -2.28
CA ARG A 41 8.60 5.40 -2.45
C ARG A 41 8.35 5.87 -3.89
N TYR A 42 8.43 4.95 -4.87
CA TYR A 42 8.11 5.23 -6.26
C TYR A 42 6.61 5.26 -6.55
N LEU A 43 5.78 4.77 -5.63
CA LEU A 43 4.34 4.66 -5.82
C LEU A 43 3.68 6.02 -5.62
N THR A 44 2.85 6.43 -6.58
CA THR A 44 2.07 7.66 -6.48
C THR A 44 1.06 7.59 -5.32
N SER A 45 0.51 6.40 -5.04
CA SER A 45 -0.38 6.18 -3.89
C SER A 45 0.34 6.48 -2.57
N TRP A 46 1.61 6.06 -2.45
CA TRP A 46 2.41 6.29 -1.24
C TRP A 46 2.76 7.77 -1.09
N SER A 47 3.20 8.44 -2.16
CA SER A 47 3.49 9.89 -2.09
C SER A 47 2.28 10.71 -1.69
N ASN A 48 1.09 10.38 -2.23
CA ASN A 48 -0.14 11.07 -1.84
C ASN A 48 -0.51 10.78 -0.38
N SER A 49 -0.31 9.55 0.08
CA SER A 49 -0.56 9.15 1.48
C SER A 49 0.36 9.90 2.45
N VAL A 50 1.63 10.10 2.08
CA VAL A 50 2.59 10.90 2.84
C VAL A 50 2.16 12.36 2.91
N LEU A 51 1.69 12.94 1.79
CA LEU A 51 1.14 14.29 1.78
C LEU A 51 -0.11 14.40 2.66
N LEU A 52 -1.02 13.43 2.56
CA LEU A 52 -2.26 13.41 3.35
C LEU A 52 -1.93 13.39 4.84
N ARG A 53 -1.00 12.52 5.26
CA ARG A 53 -0.51 12.50 6.63
C ARG A 53 0.12 13.82 7.05
N HIS A 54 0.86 14.48 6.15
CA HIS A 54 1.46 15.79 6.44
C HIS A 54 0.37 16.85 6.66
N PHE A 55 -0.65 16.90 5.82
CA PHE A 55 -1.79 17.83 5.98
C PHE A 55 -2.61 17.55 7.23
N ILE A 56 -2.88 16.28 7.54
CA ILE A 56 -3.51 15.88 8.80
C ILE A 56 -2.71 16.46 9.97
N ARG A 57 -1.40 16.21 10.02
CA ARG A 57 -0.56 16.69 11.12
C ARG A 57 -0.48 18.21 11.20
N LEU A 58 -0.42 18.89 10.05
CA LEU A 58 -0.40 20.35 10.00
C LEU A 58 -1.72 20.93 10.56
N TYR A 59 -2.84 20.31 10.22
CA TYR A 59 -4.17 20.74 10.60
C TYR A 59 -4.54 20.37 12.05
N THR A 60 -4.28 19.13 12.49
CA THR A 60 -4.64 18.68 13.85
C THR A 60 -3.85 19.36 14.96
N ILE A 61 -2.77 20.08 14.63
CA ILE A 61 -2.06 20.93 15.58
C ILE A 61 -2.84 22.21 15.90
N SER A 62 -3.69 22.71 14.99
CA SER A 62 -4.52 23.90 15.25
C SER A 62 -5.85 23.61 15.94
N LEU A 63 -6.22 22.34 16.12
CA LEU A 63 -7.45 21.97 16.82
C LEU A 63 -7.39 22.32 18.32
N PRO A 64 -8.53 22.71 18.93
CA PRO A 64 -8.58 23.01 20.35
C PRO A 64 -8.35 21.75 21.18
N LYS A 65 -7.99 21.94 22.46
CA LYS A 65 -7.73 20.84 23.40
C LYS A 65 -8.92 19.89 23.59
N SER A 66 -10.15 20.37 23.41
CA SER A 66 -11.35 19.53 23.46
C SER A 66 -11.32 18.39 22.43
N GLU A 67 -10.65 18.60 21.29
CA GLU A 67 -10.59 17.66 20.17
C GLU A 67 -9.34 16.76 20.21
N TYR A 68 -8.65 16.64 21.35
CA TYR A 68 -7.43 15.82 21.45
C TYR A 68 -7.65 14.36 21.02
N ARG A 69 -8.83 13.79 21.31
CA ARG A 69 -9.17 12.43 20.91
C ARG A 69 -9.26 12.31 19.39
N ARG A 70 -10.01 13.21 18.75
CA ARG A 70 -10.18 13.24 17.29
C ARG A 70 -8.85 13.49 16.56
N LYS A 71 -8.01 14.37 17.11
CA LYS A 71 -6.62 14.52 16.65
C LYS A 71 -5.85 13.20 16.65
N ALA A 72 -5.89 12.46 17.74
CA ALA A 72 -5.15 11.19 17.86
C ALA A 72 -5.67 10.16 16.84
N GLN A 73 -6.98 10.05 16.69
CA GLN A 73 -7.63 9.16 15.72
C GLN A 73 -7.20 9.49 14.28
N LEU A 74 -7.31 10.76 13.88
CA LEU A 74 -6.95 11.18 12.54
C LEU A 74 -5.45 11.01 12.26
N ASP A 75 -4.59 11.32 13.23
CA ASP A 75 -3.14 11.13 13.14
C ASP A 75 -2.77 9.63 13.00
N ASP A 76 -3.45 8.75 13.74
CA ASP A 76 -3.24 7.31 13.69
C ASP A 76 -3.73 6.70 12.38
N ALA A 77 -4.92 7.09 11.89
CA ALA A 77 -5.44 6.65 10.60
C ALA A 77 -4.53 7.12 9.45
N GLY A 78 -4.08 8.39 9.47
CA GLY A 78 -3.10 8.93 8.53
C GLY A 78 -1.77 8.18 8.54
N ARG A 79 -1.29 7.77 9.72
CA ARG A 79 -0.09 6.91 9.85
C ARG A 79 -0.32 5.52 9.28
N SER A 80 -1.45 4.89 9.63
CA SER A 80 -1.82 3.54 9.19
C SER A 80 -1.85 3.45 7.67
N ASN A 81 -2.47 4.41 6.99
CA ASN A 81 -2.55 4.43 5.53
C ASN A 81 -1.17 4.39 4.84
N VAL A 82 -0.16 5.07 5.41
CA VAL A 82 1.23 5.02 4.91
C VAL A 82 1.88 3.67 5.25
N ARG A 83 1.77 3.22 6.51
CA ARG A 83 2.43 1.99 6.99
C ARG A 83 1.94 0.74 6.29
N ASN A 84 0.64 0.63 6.00
CA ASN A 84 0.08 -0.50 5.27
C ASN A 84 0.76 -0.70 3.90
N GLN A 85 1.04 0.38 3.18
CA GLN A 85 1.76 0.32 1.89
C GLN A 85 3.24 -0.06 2.07
N GLU A 86 3.92 0.50 3.07
CA GLU A 86 5.32 0.20 3.37
C GLU A 86 5.51 -1.25 3.79
N GLU A 87 4.69 -1.73 4.73
CA GLU A 87 4.71 -3.09 5.23
C GLU A 87 4.32 -4.09 4.15
N GLY A 88 3.26 -3.79 3.40
CA GLY A 88 2.84 -4.58 2.25
C GLY A 88 3.95 -4.71 1.21
N PHE A 89 4.66 -3.61 0.93
CA PHE A 89 5.80 -3.64 0.02
C PHE A 89 6.96 -4.46 0.58
N LYS A 90 7.02 -4.81 1.86
CA LYS A 90 8.07 -5.70 2.40
C LYS A 90 7.67 -7.17 2.43
N ARG A 91 6.42 -7.52 2.07
CA ARG A 91 5.91 -8.90 2.12
C ARG A 91 6.51 -9.79 1.05
N SER A 92 6.82 -11.03 1.43
CA SER A 92 7.52 -12.01 0.58
C SER A 92 6.74 -12.41 -0.67
N THR A 93 5.41 -12.28 -0.64
CA THR A 93 4.52 -12.64 -1.73
C THR A 93 3.67 -11.48 -2.23
N THR A 94 3.25 -11.56 -3.50
CA THR A 94 2.30 -10.60 -4.09
C THR A 94 0.93 -10.66 -3.40
N SER A 95 0.47 -11.84 -2.96
CA SER A 95 -0.80 -12.00 -2.26
C SER A 95 -0.82 -11.28 -0.91
N GLU A 96 0.23 -11.46 -0.09
CA GLU A 96 0.36 -10.71 1.17
C GLU A 96 0.48 -9.20 0.90
N TYR A 97 1.11 -8.78 -0.20
CA TYR A 97 1.14 -7.35 -0.54
C TYR A 97 -0.26 -6.80 -0.80
N ILE A 98 -1.06 -7.52 -1.60
CA ILE A 98 -2.44 -7.15 -1.90
C ILE A 98 -3.24 -7.03 -0.60
N GLU A 99 -3.13 -8.00 0.29
CA GLU A 99 -3.81 -7.98 1.60
C GLU A 99 -3.46 -6.73 2.40
N PHE A 100 -2.18 -6.42 2.56
CA PHE A 100 -1.72 -5.26 3.33
C PHE A 100 -2.16 -3.93 2.70
N VAL A 101 -2.02 -3.78 1.37
CA VAL A 101 -2.51 -2.59 0.67
C VAL A 101 -4.03 -2.50 0.76
N GLY A 102 -4.73 -3.64 0.82
CA GLY A 102 -6.17 -3.74 1.02
C GLY A 102 -6.67 -3.15 2.34
N PHE A 103 -5.80 -2.97 3.35
CA PHE A 103 -6.15 -2.26 4.58
C PHE A 103 -6.12 -0.73 4.45
N SER A 104 -5.37 -0.18 3.48
CA SER A 104 -5.27 1.28 3.27
C SER A 104 -6.61 1.97 2.99
N PRO A 105 -7.51 1.43 2.14
CA PRO A 105 -8.86 1.98 1.97
C PRO A 105 -9.66 2.12 3.27
N GLY A 106 -9.51 1.18 4.22
CA GLY A 106 -10.16 1.28 5.53
C GLY A 106 -9.69 2.51 6.30
N SER A 107 -8.37 2.73 6.37
CA SER A 107 -7.81 3.94 6.99
C SER A 107 -8.17 5.23 6.24
N LEU A 108 -8.33 5.20 4.92
CA LEU A 108 -8.83 6.36 4.17
C LEU A 108 -10.29 6.68 4.48
N GLU A 109 -11.13 5.67 4.69
CA GLU A 109 -12.53 5.89 5.06
C GLU A 109 -12.65 6.47 6.47
N GLU A 110 -11.82 6.02 7.42
CA GLU A 110 -11.70 6.65 8.75
C GLU A 110 -11.31 8.12 8.65
N ILE A 111 -10.24 8.43 7.90
CA ILE A 111 -9.80 9.81 7.67
C ILE A 111 -10.92 10.64 7.04
N LYS A 112 -11.65 10.09 6.08
CA LYS A 112 -12.73 10.78 5.39
C LYS A 112 -13.92 11.06 6.32
N GLY A 113 -14.25 10.13 7.20
CA GLY A 113 -15.25 10.32 8.26
C GLY A 113 -14.87 11.46 9.19
N ASP A 114 -13.68 11.40 9.77
CA ASP A 114 -13.17 12.43 10.69
C ASP A 114 -13.08 13.82 10.01
N VAL A 115 -12.63 13.90 8.76
CA VAL A 115 -12.58 15.15 7.98
C VAL A 115 -13.97 15.73 7.76
N ARG A 116 -14.96 14.88 7.49
CA ARG A 116 -16.36 15.32 7.33
C ARG A 116 -16.91 15.85 8.65
N GLU A 117 -16.73 15.11 9.74
CA GLU A 117 -17.19 15.54 11.07
C GLU A 117 -16.52 16.85 11.50
N LEU A 118 -15.22 17.02 11.24
CA LEU A 118 -14.52 18.29 11.51
C LEU A 118 -15.13 19.46 10.75
N ALA A 119 -15.63 19.25 9.54
CA ALA A 119 -16.30 20.28 8.75
C ALA A 119 -17.72 20.55 9.28
N GLU A 120 -18.48 19.50 9.62
CA GLU A 120 -19.83 19.60 10.20
C GLU A 120 -19.83 20.32 11.55
N ASP A 121 -18.82 20.05 12.39
CA ASP A 121 -18.62 20.67 13.70
C ASP A 121 -18.04 22.09 13.60
N GLY A 122 -17.76 22.59 12.39
CA GLY A 122 -17.27 23.95 12.14
C GLY A 122 -15.79 24.17 12.47
N PHE A 123 -15.01 23.10 12.70
CA PHE A 123 -13.57 23.20 12.88
C PHE A 123 -12.85 23.41 11.54
N LEU A 124 -13.23 22.63 10.51
CA LEU A 124 -12.62 22.65 9.18
C LEU A 124 -13.42 23.50 8.21
N PRO A 125 -12.85 24.57 7.64
CA PRO A 125 -13.58 25.39 6.68
C PRO A 125 -13.90 24.59 5.40
N SER A 126 -15.14 24.70 4.94
CA SER A 126 -15.54 24.34 3.57
C SER A 126 -15.46 25.59 2.70
N LYS A 127 -14.69 25.49 1.62
CA LYS A 127 -14.56 26.53 0.61
C LYS A 127 -14.72 25.87 -0.75
N PRO A 128 -15.91 25.94 -1.37
CA PRO A 128 -16.11 25.44 -2.71
C PRO A 128 -15.02 25.94 -3.67
N GLU A 129 -14.64 25.08 -4.62
CA GLU A 129 -13.59 25.33 -5.62
C GLU A 129 -12.15 25.39 -5.08
N SER A 130 -11.94 25.30 -3.76
CA SER A 130 -10.60 25.08 -3.23
C SER A 130 -10.07 23.70 -3.66
N SER A 131 -8.77 23.66 -3.94
CA SER A 131 -8.10 22.48 -4.49
C SER A 131 -6.61 22.49 -4.14
N LEU A 132 -5.98 21.33 -4.28
CA LEU A 132 -4.52 21.17 -4.14
C LEU A 132 -3.78 22.15 -5.06
N ALA A 133 -4.18 22.23 -6.32
CA ALA A 133 -3.57 23.16 -7.27
C ALA A 133 -3.76 24.62 -6.84
N GLY A 134 -4.93 24.97 -6.29
CA GLY A 134 -5.24 26.30 -5.79
C GLY A 134 -4.36 26.76 -4.63
N ILE A 135 -3.79 25.82 -3.87
CA ILE A 135 -2.80 26.11 -2.82
C ILE A 135 -1.35 25.86 -3.28
N GLY A 136 -1.11 25.71 -4.58
CA GLY A 136 0.24 25.54 -5.14
C GLY A 136 0.81 24.13 -5.03
N ILE A 137 -0.02 23.11 -4.80
CA ILE A 137 0.39 21.72 -4.64
C ILE A 137 0.16 20.95 -5.94
N ASN A 138 1.25 20.42 -6.49
CA ASN A 138 1.28 19.55 -7.65
C ASN A 138 1.74 18.14 -7.23
N LEU A 139 0.84 17.16 -7.33
CA LEU A 139 1.10 15.79 -6.92
C LEU A 139 2.16 15.07 -7.77
N LYS A 140 2.30 15.44 -9.05
CA LYS A 140 3.33 14.88 -9.93
C LYS A 140 4.72 15.36 -9.51
N ASP A 141 4.84 16.64 -9.21
CA ASP A 141 6.10 17.25 -8.77
C ASP A 141 6.51 16.70 -7.40
N LEU A 142 5.55 16.59 -6.47
CA LEU A 142 5.76 15.92 -5.18
C LEU A 142 6.25 14.48 -5.36
N ASN A 143 5.59 13.69 -6.20
CA ASN A 143 5.99 12.31 -6.45
C ASN A 143 7.41 12.25 -7.03
N THR A 144 7.75 13.16 -7.94
CA THR A 144 9.10 13.25 -8.53
C THR A 144 10.15 13.58 -7.47
N ALA A 145 9.90 14.59 -6.65
CA ALA A 145 10.79 14.99 -5.56
C ALA A 145 11.06 13.86 -4.55
N LEU A 146 10.03 13.06 -4.22
CA LEU A 146 10.18 11.93 -3.31
C LEU A 146 10.96 10.75 -3.93
N LYS A 147 11.00 10.64 -5.26
CA LYS A 147 11.76 9.63 -5.99
C LYS A 147 13.25 9.96 -6.11
N GLU A 148 13.59 11.25 -6.22
CA GLU A 148 14.96 11.74 -6.40
C GLU A 148 15.88 11.52 -5.19
N VAL A 149 15.33 11.09 -4.04
CA VAL A 149 16.12 10.70 -2.86
C VAL A 149 16.81 9.33 -3.05
N LYS A 150 16.58 8.65 -4.18
CA LYS A 150 17.24 7.40 -4.54
C LYS A 150 18.77 7.53 -4.46
N GLY A 151 19.36 6.85 -3.49
CA GLY A 151 20.81 6.67 -3.44
C GLY A 151 21.62 7.89 -3.00
N ASN A 152 21.00 8.95 -2.46
CA ASN A 152 21.71 10.04 -1.78
C ASN A 152 22.20 9.57 -0.40
N LEU A 153 23.08 8.58 -0.42
CA LEU A 153 23.88 8.13 0.70
C LEU A 153 25.11 9.04 0.78
N GLU A 154 25.05 10.10 1.59
CA GLU A 154 26.30 10.72 2.03
C GLU A 154 26.99 9.75 2.99
N ASN A 155 28.18 9.28 2.63
CA ASN A 155 29.00 8.37 3.43
C ASN A 155 28.26 7.07 3.85
N GLY A 156 27.39 6.52 3.00
CA GLY A 156 26.67 5.27 3.29
C GLY A 156 25.58 5.40 4.35
N LYS A 157 25.23 6.62 4.79
CA LYS A 157 24.13 6.86 5.73
C LYS A 157 22.95 7.51 5.01
N PHE A 158 21.76 7.00 5.28
CA PHE A 158 20.52 7.65 4.85
C PHE A 158 20.37 8.97 5.60
N LEU A 159 20.44 10.08 4.89
CA LEU A 159 20.17 11.39 5.48
C LEU A 159 18.65 11.62 5.46
N TYR A 160 18.01 11.57 6.63
CA TYR A 160 16.62 11.98 6.75
C TYR A 160 16.48 13.43 6.24
N ARG A 161 15.59 13.63 5.27
CA ARG A 161 15.21 14.95 4.78
C ARG A 161 13.73 15.19 5.09
N PRO A 162 13.39 16.27 5.82
CA PRO A 162 12.01 16.70 6.00
C PRO A 162 11.29 16.85 4.66
N LEU A 163 9.99 16.54 4.65
CA LEU A 163 9.16 16.63 3.44
C LEU A 163 9.16 18.04 2.84
N THR A 164 9.23 19.08 3.69
CA THR A 164 9.31 20.48 3.28
C THR A 164 10.62 20.85 2.58
N ILE A 165 11.72 20.10 2.81
CA ILE A 165 12.97 20.28 2.06
C ILE A 165 12.86 19.58 0.71
N LEU A 166 12.26 18.39 0.69
CA LEU A 166 12.06 17.62 -0.55
C LEU A 166 11.07 18.30 -1.49
N TYR A 167 10.01 18.88 -0.93
CA TYR A 167 8.96 19.57 -1.67
C TYR A 167 8.72 20.96 -1.06
N PRO A 168 9.51 21.97 -1.49
CA PRO A 168 9.48 23.33 -0.96
C PRO A 168 8.11 24.02 -0.92
N PRO A 169 7.16 23.78 -1.84
CA PRO A 169 5.82 24.40 -1.75
C PRO A 169 5.14 24.20 -0.39
N LEU A 170 5.45 23.11 0.33
CA LEU A 170 4.89 22.84 1.66
C LEU A 170 5.32 23.85 2.73
N THR A 171 6.42 24.57 2.56
CA THR A 171 6.85 25.57 3.57
C THR A 171 5.88 26.74 3.67
N GLN A 172 5.08 26.98 2.63
CA GLN A 172 4.12 28.08 2.57
C GLN A 172 2.71 27.67 3.02
N ILE A 173 2.48 26.36 3.21
CA ILE A 173 1.17 25.84 3.58
C ILE A 173 1.00 25.89 5.10
N LYS A 174 -0.13 26.45 5.52
CA LYS A 174 -0.58 26.51 6.92
C LYS A 174 -1.92 25.80 7.06
N ALA A 175 -2.31 25.53 8.31
CA ALA A 175 -3.60 24.89 8.61
C ALA A 175 -4.80 25.67 8.02
N GLU A 176 -4.74 27.00 8.02
CA GLU A 176 -5.78 27.88 7.44
C GLU A 176 -5.94 27.76 5.91
N ASN A 177 -4.95 27.21 5.22
CA ASN A 177 -5.05 26.96 3.78
C ASN A 177 -5.76 25.64 3.47
N LEU A 178 -5.94 24.76 4.46
CA LEU A 178 -6.54 23.45 4.30
C LEU A 178 -8.04 23.54 4.50
N THR A 179 -8.78 22.96 3.56
CA THR A 179 -10.23 22.96 3.53
C THR A 179 -10.74 21.52 3.42
N TYR A 180 -12.02 21.34 3.71
CA TYR A 180 -12.72 20.07 3.47
C TYR A 180 -12.48 19.55 2.04
N GLU A 181 -12.62 20.40 1.03
CA GLU A 181 -12.51 20.02 -0.38
C GLU A 181 -11.10 19.54 -0.73
N ILE A 182 -10.05 20.17 -0.18
CA ILE A 182 -8.66 19.76 -0.40
C ILE A 182 -8.39 18.38 0.19
N PHE A 183 -8.89 18.09 1.39
CA PHE A 183 -8.76 16.77 2.00
C PHE A 183 -9.51 15.72 1.17
N ILE A 184 -10.75 16.00 0.77
CA ILE A 184 -11.55 15.08 -0.05
C ILE A 184 -10.91 14.83 -1.41
N GLU A 185 -10.39 15.86 -2.07
CA GLU A 185 -9.65 15.73 -3.32
C GLU A 185 -8.46 14.77 -3.16
N LEU A 186 -7.63 14.98 -2.14
CA LEU A 186 -6.45 14.16 -1.89
C LEU A 186 -6.81 12.72 -1.51
N ILE A 187 -7.82 12.53 -0.67
CA ILE A 187 -8.34 11.20 -0.28
C ILE A 187 -8.82 10.45 -1.51
N ASN A 188 -9.68 11.05 -2.34
CA ASN A 188 -10.25 10.40 -3.52
C ASN A 188 -9.17 10.03 -4.56
N LYS A 189 -8.20 10.92 -4.80
CA LYS A 189 -7.07 10.62 -5.68
C LYS A 189 -6.19 9.50 -5.12
N THR A 190 -6.01 9.44 -3.80
CA THR A 190 -5.24 8.37 -3.14
C THR A 190 -5.97 7.04 -3.23
N ASP A 191 -7.27 7.00 -2.94
CA ASP A 191 -8.10 5.79 -3.04
C ASP A 191 -8.10 5.22 -4.46
N TYR A 192 -8.27 6.08 -5.47
CA TYR A 192 -8.17 5.65 -6.87
C TYR A 192 -6.83 4.97 -7.18
N LEU A 193 -5.71 5.58 -6.75
CA LEU A 193 -4.38 5.02 -7.00
C LEU A 193 -4.14 3.70 -6.24
N LEU A 194 -4.70 3.55 -5.04
CA LEU A 194 -4.64 2.29 -4.29
C LEU A 194 -5.41 1.18 -5.02
N ARG A 195 -6.61 1.47 -5.56
CA ARG A 195 -7.38 0.52 -6.37
C ARG A 195 -6.62 0.10 -7.62
N VAL A 196 -6.02 1.06 -8.33
CA VAL A 196 -5.19 0.77 -9.51
C VAL A 196 -3.98 -0.08 -9.14
N LEU A 197 -3.34 0.20 -8.00
CA LEU A 197 -2.22 -0.61 -7.49
C LEU A 197 -2.66 -2.05 -7.21
N VAL A 198 -3.77 -2.25 -6.49
CA VAL A 198 -4.31 -3.59 -6.21
C VAL A 198 -4.60 -4.35 -7.50
N GLN A 199 -5.32 -3.72 -8.45
CA GLN A 199 -5.62 -4.33 -9.76
C GLN A 199 -4.35 -4.74 -10.51
N SER A 200 -3.31 -3.88 -10.49
CA SER A 200 -2.04 -4.18 -11.11
C SER A 200 -1.32 -5.36 -10.44
N LEU A 201 -1.43 -5.49 -9.12
CA LEU A 201 -0.84 -6.59 -8.36
C LEU A 201 -1.59 -7.91 -8.58
N GLU A 202 -2.93 -7.87 -8.63
CA GLU A 202 -3.77 -9.02 -8.94
C GLU A 202 -3.49 -9.55 -10.35
N LYS A 203 -3.38 -8.65 -11.34
CA LYS A 203 -3.00 -9.02 -12.70
C LYS A 203 -1.63 -9.71 -12.73
N LYS A 204 -0.64 -9.14 -12.05
CA LYS A 204 0.69 -9.75 -11.93
C LYS A 204 0.64 -11.13 -11.28
N LEU A 205 -0.12 -11.27 -10.19
CA LEU A 205 -0.28 -12.55 -9.50
C LEU A 205 -0.89 -13.62 -10.41
N ALA A 206 -1.90 -13.26 -11.20
CA ALA A 206 -2.53 -14.17 -12.16
C ALA A 206 -1.56 -14.58 -13.29
N GLU A 207 -0.76 -13.64 -13.81
CA GLU A 207 0.27 -13.91 -14.81
C GLU A 207 1.35 -14.87 -14.27
N ASP A 208 1.83 -14.63 -13.04
CA ASP A 208 2.82 -15.48 -12.37
C ASP A 208 2.30 -16.91 -12.16
N GLN A 209 1.02 -17.06 -11.75
CA GLN A 209 0.37 -18.36 -11.59
C GLN A 209 0.23 -19.11 -12.92
N LYS A 210 -0.15 -18.40 -13.99
CA LYS A 210 -0.31 -18.99 -15.33
C LYS A 210 1.03 -19.49 -15.88
N TYR A 211 2.10 -18.71 -15.71
CA TYR A 211 3.45 -19.13 -16.08
C TYR A 211 3.88 -20.40 -15.35
N TYR A 212 3.62 -20.47 -14.04
CA TYR A 212 3.95 -21.64 -13.24
C TYR A 212 3.22 -22.90 -13.73
N GLN A 213 1.92 -22.81 -14.05
CA GLN A 213 1.15 -23.94 -14.59
C GLN A 213 1.71 -24.45 -15.93
N VAL A 214 2.09 -23.53 -16.83
CA VAL A 214 2.71 -23.88 -18.13
C VAL A 214 4.06 -24.58 -17.93
N GLU A 215 4.90 -24.08 -17.02
CA GLU A 215 6.19 -24.69 -16.74
C GLU A 215 6.06 -26.08 -16.09
N GLN A 216 5.09 -26.26 -15.18
CA GLN A 216 4.79 -27.59 -14.62
C GLN A 216 4.34 -28.58 -15.71
N ALA A 217 3.49 -28.14 -16.64
CA ALA A 217 3.08 -28.97 -17.78
C ALA A 217 4.26 -29.35 -18.67
N ARG A 218 5.15 -28.38 -18.99
CA ARG A 218 6.37 -28.63 -19.76
C ARG A 218 7.31 -29.64 -19.09
N ILE A 219 7.47 -29.55 -17.77
CA ILE A 219 8.28 -30.49 -17.00
C ILE A 219 7.63 -31.88 -17.02
N ALA A 220 6.32 -31.97 -16.80
CA ALA A 220 5.59 -33.23 -16.85
C ALA A 220 5.70 -33.93 -18.21
N ASP A 221 5.61 -33.18 -19.32
CA ASP A 221 5.76 -33.73 -20.66
C ASP A 221 7.19 -34.25 -20.93
N LYS A 222 8.23 -33.57 -20.41
CA LYS A 222 9.61 -34.07 -20.48
C LYS A 222 9.80 -35.40 -19.76
N PHE A 223 9.09 -35.64 -18.66
CA PHE A 223 9.17 -36.87 -17.88
C PHE A 223 8.23 -37.99 -18.38
N LYS A 224 7.28 -37.70 -19.26
CA LYS A 224 6.43 -38.70 -19.94
C LYS A 224 7.08 -39.31 -21.18
N GLY A 225 8.18 -38.72 -21.68
CA GLY A 225 8.92 -39.18 -22.85
C GLY A 225 10.04 -40.21 -22.56
N HIS A 226 10.09 -40.77 -21.34
CA HIS A 226 11.05 -41.79 -20.93
C HIS A 226 10.34 -43.05 -20.41
#